data_AF-A0A7R9M8S4-F1
#
_entry.id   AF-A0A7R9M8S4-F1
#
_cell.length_a   1.000
_cell.length_b   1.000
_cell.length_c   1.000
_cell.angle_alpha   90.00
_cell.angle_beta   90.00
_cell.angle_gamma   90.00
#
_symmetry.space_group_name_H-M   'P 1'
#
loop_
_entity.id
_entity.type
_entity.pdbx_description
1 polymer ?
#
loop_
_entity_poly.entity_id
_entity_poly.type
_entity_poly.pdbx_seq_one_letter_code
_entity_poly.pdbx_strand_id
1 'polypeptide(L)'
;SADNAVFIREDVERALLHAVEQMPQTRTAIALIVGGASHRNALVRRTSAQFVALLVERMGATKCLLGPRDIGEHVLPAAARFVQDSSAATRYYGRRVFAQLLTHSAFEKLLRKHVTPGTYRNICGILESIKRRGVGDRPQDLSSPLKDLTTVSLDDK
;
A
#
# COMPACT_ATOMS: atom_id res chain seq x y z
N SER A 1 16.70 -7.37 -24.64
CA SER A 1 15.35 -7.20 -25.20
C SER A 1 14.48 -6.51 -24.17
N ALA A 2 14.05 -5.26 -24.42
CA ALA A 2 13.18 -4.51 -23.51
C ALA A 2 11.81 -5.20 -23.31
N ASP A 3 11.38 -5.99 -24.30
CA ASP A 3 10.13 -6.74 -24.29
C ASP A 3 10.08 -7.83 -23.23
N ASN A 4 11.20 -8.50 -22.94
CA ASN A 4 11.27 -9.51 -21.87
C ASN A 4 11.02 -8.89 -20.48
N ALA A 5 11.46 -7.64 -20.26
CA ALA A 5 11.26 -6.95 -18.99
C ALA A 5 9.80 -6.49 -18.79
N VAL A 6 9.07 -6.25 -19.88
CA VAL A 6 7.64 -5.94 -19.85
C VAL A 6 6.84 -7.20 -19.53
N PHE A 7 7.09 -8.29 -20.26
CA PHE A 7 6.40 -9.57 -20.08
C PHE A 7 6.57 -10.15 -18.66
N ILE A 8 7.81 -10.15 -18.13
CA ILE A 8 8.08 -10.63 -16.77
C ILE A 8 7.35 -9.78 -15.73
N ARG A 9 7.28 -8.45 -15.93
CA ARG A 9 6.56 -7.57 -15.01
C ARG A 9 5.06 -7.87 -15.01
N GLU A 10 4.47 -8.11 -16.19
CA GLU A 10 3.06 -8.49 -16.30
C GLU A 10 2.77 -9.84 -15.66
N ASP A 11 3.65 -10.82 -15.83
CA ASP A 11 3.53 -12.13 -15.18
C ASP A 11 3.61 -12.01 -13.66
N VAL A 12 4.55 -11.22 -13.14
CA VAL A 12 4.67 -10.95 -11.70
C VAL A 12 3.44 -10.24 -11.17
N GLU A 13 2.93 -9.24 -11.89
CA GLU A 13 1.71 -8.54 -11.51
C GLU A 13 0.49 -9.48 -11.49
N ARG A 14 0.34 -10.36 -12.49
CA ARG A 14 -0.71 -11.38 -12.52
C ARG A 14 -0.58 -12.40 -11.40
N ALA A 15 0.63 -12.87 -11.11
CA ALA A 15 0.89 -13.80 -10.01
C ALA A 15 0.58 -13.18 -8.64
N LEU A 16 0.96 -11.92 -8.44
CA LEU A 16 0.66 -11.19 -7.21
C LEU A 16 -0.84 -10.97 -7.02
N LEU A 17 -1.55 -10.67 -8.10
CA LEU A 17 -3.00 -10.55 -8.05
C LEU A 17 -3.67 -11.87 -7.65
N HIS A 18 -3.28 -12.98 -8.28
CA HIS A 18 -3.78 -14.30 -7.90
C HIS A 18 -3.45 -14.65 -6.45
N ALA A 19 -2.26 -14.27 -5.95
CA ALA A 19 -1.90 -14.45 -4.55
C ALA A 19 -2.78 -13.62 -3.59
N VAL A 20 -3.20 -12.41 -4.00
CA VAL A 20 -4.15 -11.59 -3.25
C VAL A 20 -5.54 -12.23 -3.18
N GLU A 21 -5.90 -13.04 -4.18
CA GLU A 21 -7.20 -13.72 -4.27
C GLU A 21 -7.21 -15.07 -3.55
N GLN A 22 -6.13 -15.86 -3.64
CA GLN A 22 -6.11 -17.26 -3.19
C GLN A 22 -5.34 -17.49 -1.89
N MET A 23 -4.46 -16.56 -1.48
CA MET A 23 -3.66 -16.72 -0.26
C MET A 23 -4.25 -15.89 0.91
N PRO A 24 -3.94 -16.24 2.18
CA PRO A 24 -4.35 -15.43 3.32
C PRO A 24 -3.83 -13.99 3.21
N GLN A 25 -4.74 -13.04 2.98
CA GLN A 25 -4.45 -11.62 2.70
C GLN A 25 -3.39 -11.01 3.64
N THR A 26 -3.48 -11.31 4.94
CA THR A 26 -2.54 -10.85 5.96
C THR A 26 -1.11 -11.32 5.69
N ARG A 27 -0.94 -12.59 5.32
CA ARG A 27 0.39 -13.16 5.01
C ARG A 27 0.96 -12.55 3.74
N THR A 28 0.13 -12.40 2.71
CA THR A 28 0.53 -11.78 1.44
C THR A 28 0.98 -10.34 1.65
N ALA A 29 0.24 -9.56 2.45
CA ALA A 29 0.61 -8.17 2.78
C ALA A 29 1.97 -8.10 3.47
N ILE A 30 2.19 -8.94 4.50
CA ILE A 30 3.47 -8.96 5.24
C ILE A 30 4.62 -9.37 4.32
N ALA A 31 4.45 -10.40 3.48
CA ALA A 31 5.49 -10.83 2.54
C ALA A 31 5.87 -9.71 1.56
N LEU A 32 4.89 -8.99 1.01
CA LEU A 32 5.13 -7.84 0.13
C LEU A 32 5.87 -6.70 0.84
N ILE A 33 5.50 -6.42 2.10
CA ILE A 33 6.15 -5.38 2.90
C ILE A 33 7.61 -5.75 3.17
N VAL A 34 7.86 -6.96 3.67
CA VAL A 34 9.20 -7.43 4.03
C VAL A 34 10.09 -7.51 2.80
N GLY A 35 9.58 -8.06 1.69
CA GLY A 35 10.37 -8.25 0.46
C GLY A 35 10.57 -6.98 -0.36
N GLY A 36 9.69 -6.00 -0.28
CA GLY A 36 9.66 -4.93 -1.27
C GLY A 36 9.60 -3.50 -0.75
N ALA A 37 9.15 -3.23 0.48
CA ALA A 37 8.96 -1.85 0.93
C ALA A 37 10.25 -1.03 1.01
N SER A 38 11.38 -1.69 1.25
CA SER A 38 12.72 -1.07 1.36
C SER A 38 13.67 -1.48 0.23
N HIS A 39 13.14 -2.04 -0.87
CA HIS A 39 13.99 -2.57 -1.93
C HIS A 39 14.72 -1.46 -2.71
N ARG A 40 15.95 -1.73 -3.16
CA ARG A 40 16.78 -0.75 -3.90
C ARG A 40 16.15 -0.29 -5.22
N ASN A 41 15.42 -1.18 -5.89
CA ASN A 41 14.72 -0.88 -7.14
C ASN A 41 13.39 -0.16 -6.87
N ALA A 42 13.23 1.05 -7.40
CA ALA A 42 12.02 1.86 -7.26
C ALA A 42 10.76 1.20 -7.79
N LEU A 43 10.85 0.40 -8.86
CA LEU A 43 9.71 -0.34 -9.40
C LEU A 43 9.21 -1.40 -8.41
N VAL A 44 10.11 -2.11 -7.75
CA VAL A 44 9.73 -3.10 -6.72
C VAL A 44 9.01 -2.41 -5.57
N ARG A 45 9.53 -1.27 -5.08
CA ARG A 45 8.86 -0.50 -4.01
C ARG A 45 7.47 -0.03 -4.43
N ARG A 46 7.32 0.46 -5.66
CA ARG A 46 6.04 0.88 -6.24
C ARG A 46 5.06 -0.29 -6.32
N THR A 47 5.47 -1.42 -6.88
CA THR A 47 4.63 -2.63 -7.01
C THR A 47 4.19 -3.12 -5.64
N SER A 48 5.11 -3.18 -4.66
CA SER A 48 4.76 -3.52 -3.29
C SER A 48 3.75 -2.55 -2.68
N ALA A 49 3.94 -1.24 -2.82
CA ALA A 49 3.00 -0.25 -2.32
C ALA A 49 1.61 -0.39 -2.96
N GLN A 50 1.55 -0.65 -4.27
CA GLN A 50 0.31 -0.86 -5.01
C GLN A 50 -0.49 -2.06 -4.47
N PHE A 51 0.15 -3.23 -4.35
CA PHE A 51 -0.54 -4.43 -3.87
C PHE A 51 -0.84 -4.38 -2.38
N VAL A 52 0.00 -3.73 -1.57
CA VAL A 52 -0.30 -3.47 -0.15
C VAL A 52 -1.52 -2.55 -0.02
N ALA A 53 -1.64 -1.49 -0.84
CA ALA A 53 -2.83 -0.64 -0.86
C ALA A 53 -4.09 -1.44 -1.18
N LEU A 54 -4.06 -2.27 -2.23
CA LEU A 54 -5.18 -3.14 -2.61
C LEU A 54 -5.59 -4.09 -1.47
N LEU A 55 -4.61 -4.73 -0.82
CA LEU A 55 -4.86 -5.65 0.29
C LEU A 55 -5.44 -4.94 1.51
N VAL A 56 -4.93 -3.75 1.86
CA VAL A 56 -5.42 -2.96 2.99
C VAL A 56 -6.85 -2.49 2.76
N GLU A 57 -7.16 -2.04 1.54
CA GLU A 57 -8.52 -1.66 1.15
C GLU A 57 -9.48 -2.86 1.24
N ARG A 58 -9.10 -4.02 0.69
CA ARG A 58 -9.89 -5.26 0.78
C ARG A 58 -10.07 -5.77 2.21
N MET A 59 -9.06 -5.62 3.07
CA MET A 59 -9.12 -6.10 4.45
C MET A 59 -9.92 -5.19 5.38
N GLY A 60 -9.98 -3.89 5.09
CA GLY A 60 -10.55 -2.92 6.02
C GLY A 60 -9.58 -2.50 7.13
N ALA A 61 -9.78 -1.27 7.63
CA ALA A 61 -8.93 -0.69 8.67
C ALA A 61 -8.90 -1.52 9.96
N THR A 62 -10.05 -2.06 10.39
CA THR A 62 -10.15 -2.88 11.61
C THR A 62 -9.21 -4.08 11.57
N LYS A 63 -9.23 -4.85 10.47
CA LYS A 63 -8.35 -6.02 10.30
C LYS A 63 -6.88 -5.63 10.16
N CYS A 64 -6.58 -4.51 9.49
CA CYS A 64 -5.20 -4.05 9.35
C CYS A 64 -4.58 -3.50 10.65
N LEU A 65 -5.39 -2.95 11.55
CA LEU A 65 -4.90 -2.31 12.78
C LEU A 65 -4.99 -3.22 14.00
N LEU A 66 -6.07 -4.00 14.09
CA LEU A 66 -6.39 -4.83 15.25
C LEU A 66 -6.45 -6.32 14.91
N GLY A 67 -6.20 -6.68 13.65
CA GLY A 67 -6.23 -8.07 13.22
C GLY A 67 -5.03 -8.87 13.72
N PRO A 68 -5.11 -10.21 13.60
CA PRO A 68 -4.09 -11.11 14.11
C PRO A 68 -2.79 -11.04 13.30
N ARG A 69 -1.71 -11.59 13.87
CA ARG A 69 -0.35 -11.70 13.25
C ARG A 69 0.36 -10.36 13.04
N ASP A 70 0.12 -9.40 13.93
CA ASP A 70 0.94 -8.19 14.01
C ASP A 70 0.97 -7.37 12.72
N ILE A 71 -0.08 -7.48 11.90
CA ILE A 71 -0.16 -6.78 10.61
C ILE A 71 -0.04 -5.27 10.77
N GLY A 72 -0.58 -4.70 11.84
CA GLY A 72 -0.42 -3.28 12.16
C GLY A 72 1.04 -2.88 12.37
N GLU A 73 1.86 -3.77 12.96
CA GLU A 73 3.28 -3.55 13.21
C GLU A 73 4.09 -3.49 11.90
N HIS A 74 3.60 -4.15 10.84
CA HIS A 74 4.20 -4.12 9.51
C HIS A 74 3.63 -3.01 8.61
N VAL A 75 2.31 -2.86 8.57
CA VAL A 75 1.62 -1.96 7.64
C VAL A 75 1.87 -0.49 8.01
N LEU A 76 1.86 -0.13 9.29
CA LEU A 76 2.01 1.27 9.71
C LEU A 76 3.40 1.84 9.34
N PRO A 77 4.53 1.16 9.65
CA PRO A 77 5.85 1.63 9.21
C PRO A 77 6.02 1.58 7.69
N ALA A 78 5.44 0.59 7.02
CA ALA A 78 5.52 0.48 5.56
C ALA A 78 4.79 1.64 4.87
N ALA A 79 3.57 1.97 5.31
CA ALA A 79 2.82 3.12 4.81
C ALA A 79 3.56 4.44 5.03
N ALA A 80 4.15 4.62 6.23
CA ALA A 80 4.98 5.78 6.55
C ALA A 80 6.18 5.91 5.61
N ARG A 81 6.79 4.79 5.22
CA ARG A 81 7.88 4.76 4.23
C ARG A 81 7.37 5.11 2.84
N PHE A 82 6.26 4.51 2.39
CA PHE A 82 5.72 4.75 1.06
C PHE A 82 5.39 6.22 0.81
N VAL A 83 4.78 6.92 1.78
CA VAL A 83 4.45 8.35 1.61
C VAL A 83 5.65 9.29 1.59
N GLN A 84 6.82 8.81 2.00
CA GLN A 84 8.09 9.53 1.94
C GLN A 84 8.98 9.06 0.77
N ASP A 85 8.50 8.14 -0.06
CA ASP A 85 9.29 7.62 -1.18
C ASP A 85 9.61 8.71 -2.21
N SER A 86 10.74 8.59 -2.91
CA SER A 86 11.11 9.52 -3.98
C SER A 86 10.16 9.46 -5.18
N SER A 87 9.55 8.30 -5.45
CA SER A 87 8.58 8.13 -6.53
C SER A 87 7.19 8.66 -6.15
N ALA A 88 6.63 9.54 -6.99
CA ALA A 88 5.27 10.04 -6.82
C ALA A 88 4.21 8.92 -6.82
N ALA A 89 4.38 7.92 -7.69
CA ALA A 89 3.53 6.74 -7.76
C ALA A 89 3.52 5.94 -6.44
N THR A 90 4.69 5.69 -5.86
CA THR A 90 4.79 4.99 -4.55
C THR A 90 4.14 5.81 -3.44
N ARG A 91 4.35 7.13 -3.43
CA ARG A 91 3.70 8.03 -2.46
C ARG A 91 2.18 7.99 -2.58
N TYR A 92 1.66 7.98 -3.80
CA TYR A 92 0.21 7.87 -4.05
C TYR A 92 -0.38 6.59 -3.43
N TYR A 93 0.26 5.43 -3.62
CA TYR A 93 -0.20 4.19 -2.99
C TYR A 93 -0.05 4.20 -1.46
N GLY A 94 1.01 4.80 -0.93
CA GLY A 94 1.15 5.03 0.51
C GLY A 94 0.01 5.88 1.09
N ARG A 95 -0.42 6.91 0.35
CA ARG A 95 -1.58 7.75 0.72
C ARG A 95 -2.88 6.95 0.73
N ARG A 96 -3.08 6.03 -0.23
CA ARG A 96 -4.25 5.12 -0.24
C ARG A 96 -4.30 4.21 0.99
N VAL A 97 -3.17 3.61 1.35
CA VAL A 97 -3.06 2.81 2.58
C VAL A 97 -3.49 3.64 3.79
N PHE A 98 -2.95 4.86 3.96
CA PHE A 98 -3.35 5.71 5.07
C PHE A 98 -4.80 6.18 5.00
N ALA A 99 -5.33 6.50 3.82
CA ALA A 99 -6.72 6.88 3.66
C ALA A 99 -7.66 5.81 4.21
N GLN A 100 -7.37 4.53 3.95
CA GLN A 100 -8.12 3.43 4.52
C GLN A 100 -7.94 3.34 6.04
N LEU A 101 -6.69 3.34 6.53
CA LEU A 101 -6.42 3.17 7.97
C LEU A 101 -6.94 4.31 8.84
N LEU A 102 -6.96 5.54 8.31
CA LEU A 102 -7.43 6.75 8.98
C LEU A 102 -8.93 6.71 9.33
N THR A 103 -9.69 5.80 8.71
CA THR A 103 -11.12 5.62 9.01
C THR A 103 -11.38 5.02 10.39
N HIS A 104 -10.37 4.46 11.06
CA HIS A 104 -10.52 3.75 12.31
C HIS A 104 -9.95 4.52 13.51
N SER A 105 -10.69 4.59 14.61
CA SER A 105 -10.35 5.38 15.81
C SER A 105 -9.02 4.97 16.48
N ALA A 106 -8.66 3.68 16.44
CA ALA A 106 -7.41 3.18 17.00
C ALA A 106 -6.15 3.59 16.21
N PHE A 107 -6.29 4.14 15.00
CA PHE A 107 -5.17 4.43 14.09
C PHE A 107 -4.08 5.25 14.77
N GLU A 108 -4.45 6.37 15.39
CA GLU A 108 -3.47 7.34 15.88
C GLU A 108 -2.62 6.77 17.03
N LYS A 109 -3.26 6.02 17.93
CA LYS A 109 -2.59 5.31 19.02
C LYS A 109 -1.60 4.28 18.48
N LEU A 110 -2.02 3.47 17.51
CA LEU A 110 -1.19 2.41 16.95
C LEU A 110 -0.05 2.97 16.09
N LEU A 111 -0.30 4.02 15.31
CA LEU A 111 0.74 4.67 14.53
C LEU A 111 1.87 5.17 15.43
N ARG A 112 1.53 5.86 16.54
CA ARG A 112 2.54 6.32 17.51
C ARG A 112 3.26 5.18 18.23
N LYS A 113 2.62 4.01 18.38
CA LYS A 113 3.25 2.82 18.95
C LYS A 113 4.28 2.21 18.00
N HIS A 114 3.98 2.15 16.71
CA HIS A 114 4.78 1.39 15.74
C HIS A 114 5.74 2.24 14.90
N VAL A 115 5.63 3.57 14.95
CA VAL A 115 6.47 4.49 14.18
C VAL A 115 7.22 5.43 15.12
N THR A 116 8.49 5.69 14.81
CA THR A 116 9.33 6.58 15.64
C THR A 116 8.76 8.01 15.66
N PRO A 117 9.00 8.79 16.73
CA PRO A 117 8.56 10.18 16.79
C PRO A 117 9.06 11.05 15.63
N GLY A 118 10.28 10.81 15.15
CA GLY A 118 10.84 11.50 13.98
C GLY A 118 10.06 11.22 12.71
N THR A 119 9.79 9.95 12.42
CA THR A 119 8.98 9.57 11.26
C THR A 119 7.55 10.10 11.38
N TYR A 120 6.95 10.07 12.57
CA TYR A 120 5.61 10.65 12.79
C TYR A 120 5.58 12.15 12.46
N ARG A 121 6.57 12.93 12.92
CA ARG A 121 6.69 14.36 12.58
C ARG A 121 6.82 14.59 11.06
N ASN A 122 7.55 13.72 10.37
CA ASN A 122 7.73 13.87 8.92
C ASN A 122 6.43 13.63 8.13
N ILE A 123 5.52 12.80 8.64
CA ILE A 123 4.30 12.41 7.92
C ILE A 123 3.02 13.07 8.45
N CYS A 124 3.02 13.74 9.59
CA CYS A 124 1.78 14.28 10.18
C CYS A 124 1.05 15.26 9.24
N GLY A 125 1.77 16.15 8.57
CA GLY A 125 1.17 17.06 7.56
C GLY A 125 0.60 16.31 6.34
N ILE A 126 1.19 15.18 5.97
CA ILE A 126 0.66 14.30 4.91
C ILE A 126 -0.65 13.66 5.39
N LEU A 127 -0.70 13.15 6.62
CA LEU A 127 -1.90 12.54 7.20
C LEU A 127 -3.06 13.55 7.30
N GLU A 128 -2.76 14.78 7.73
CA GLU A 128 -3.74 15.88 7.75
C GLU A 128 -4.24 16.23 6.35
N SER A 129 -3.33 16.30 5.36
CA SER A 129 -3.70 16.51 3.97
C SER A 129 -4.63 15.40 3.46
N ILE A 130 -4.37 14.13 3.81
CA ILE A 130 -5.23 13.01 3.42
C ILE A 130 -6.61 13.14 4.07
N LYS A 131 -6.68 13.44 5.37
CA LYS A 131 -7.97 13.64 6.07
C LYS A 131 -8.80 14.77 5.44
N ARG A 132 -8.17 15.87 5.02
CA ARG A 132 -8.87 17.06 4.51
C ARG A 132 -9.23 16.98 3.03
N ARG A 133 -8.37 16.38 2.20
CA ARG A 133 -8.45 16.46 0.73
C ARG A 133 -8.46 15.10 0.04
N GLY A 134 -8.38 14.01 0.80
CA GLY A 134 -8.23 12.67 0.26
C GLY A 134 -6.81 12.40 -0.27
N VAL A 135 -6.70 11.34 -1.09
CA VAL A 135 -5.43 10.78 -1.55
C VAL A 135 -4.71 11.69 -2.56
N GLY A 136 -5.44 12.58 -3.24
CA GLY A 136 -4.96 13.37 -4.37
C GLY A 136 -4.99 12.60 -5.69
N ASP A 137 -4.52 13.25 -6.76
CA ASP A 137 -4.58 12.70 -8.11
C ASP A 137 -3.62 11.54 -8.33
N ARG A 138 -4.05 10.60 -9.17
CA ARG A 138 -3.23 9.47 -9.63
C ARG A 138 -2.13 10.00 -10.57
N PRO A 139 -0.83 9.76 -10.28
CA PRO A 139 0.26 10.17 -11.18
C PRO A 139 0.12 9.61 -12.60
N GLN A 140 0.39 10.44 -13.62
CA GLN A 140 0.19 10.09 -15.04
C GLN A 140 1.20 9.04 -15.56
N ASP A 141 2.36 8.90 -14.89
CA ASP A 141 3.40 7.91 -15.15
C ASP A 141 3.09 6.52 -14.55
N LEU A 142 1.88 6.32 -14.01
CA LEU A 142 1.38 5.02 -13.61
C LEU A 142 0.99 4.17 -14.83
N SER A 143 1.98 3.76 -15.64
CA SER A 143 1.82 2.62 -16.54
C SER A 143 1.85 1.33 -15.72
N SER A 144 0.70 0.91 -15.15
CA SER A 144 0.50 -0.50 -14.79
C SER A 144 -0.25 -1.18 -15.92
N PRO A 145 0.25 -2.29 -16.49
CA PRO A 145 -0.48 -3.12 -17.44
C PRO A 145 -1.86 -3.57 -16.93
N LEU A 146 -1.99 -3.79 -15.61
CA LEU A 146 -3.28 -4.03 -14.96
C LEU A 146 -4.04 -2.71 -14.76
N LYS A 147 -4.61 -2.14 -15.83
CA LYS A 147 -5.52 -0.98 -15.74
C LYS A 147 -6.91 -1.35 -15.23
N ASP A 148 -7.30 -2.62 -15.33
CA ASP A 148 -8.70 -3.04 -15.25
C ASP A 148 -9.15 -3.63 -13.90
N LEU A 149 -8.23 -3.96 -12.98
CA LEU A 149 -8.60 -4.55 -11.68
C LEU A 149 -8.81 -3.54 -10.54
N THR A 150 -8.49 -2.26 -10.75
CA THR A 150 -8.90 -1.20 -9.81
C THR A 150 -10.33 -0.69 -10.07
N THR A 151 -10.98 -1.16 -11.14
CA THR A 151 -12.32 -0.74 -11.57
C THR A 151 -13.39 -1.83 -11.43
N VAL A 152 -13.05 -3.05 -11.02
CA VAL A 152 -14.04 -4.14 -10.88
C VAL A 152 -14.32 -4.41 -9.40
N SER A 153 -15.61 -4.27 -9.07
CA SER A 153 -16.32 -4.56 -7.82
C SER A 153 -16.30 -3.51 -6.70
N LEU A 154 -16.85 -2.34 -7.01
CA LEU A 154 -17.90 -1.72 -6.19
C LEU A 154 -19.16 -1.66 -7.06
N ASP A 155 -19.66 -2.82 -7.45
CA ASP A 155 -21.00 -3.04 -8.04
C ASP A 155 -21.08 -4.55 -8.30
N ASP A 156 -21.49 -5.30 -7.28
CA ASP A 156 -22.37 -6.47 -7.43
C ASP A 156 -22.63 -7.11 -6.05
N LYS A 157 -23.89 -6.89 -5.61
CA LYS A 157 -24.67 -7.48 -4.49
C LYS A 157 -24.32 -7.14 -3.05
#